data_AF-A0AAD4YZB6-F1
#
_entry.id   AF-A0AAD4YZB6-F1
#
_cell.length_a   1.000
_cell.length_b   1.000
_cell.length_c   1.000
_cell.angle_alpha   90.00
_cell.angle_beta   90.00
_cell.angle_gamma   90.00
#
_symmetry.space_group_name_H-M   'P 1'
#
loop_
_entity.id
_entity.type
_entity.pdbx_description
1 polymer ?
#
loop_
_entity_poly.entity_id
_entity_poly.type
_entity_poly.pdbx_seq_one_letter_code
_entity_poly.pdbx_strand_id
1 'polypeptide(L)'
;MSSRHLDMAMFLIRKRQLSHPQLFRREWTTAEFCLQQFLQPFAMPSGKRVTRKQSAARTVDPPPNYLKNVHHFVNGSWQHGYPQAWTKVRKVYLPYNVRQSHWVTVEVDFVRHTVTVYDSYSDFTSNSMLVRFMEPITHTLAKVLHEMRFYEKSEVEAVKRKGTDMSNFNPFTICRISDVPQQSDGTSCGIMTVKYIEYLSAGIPLHTIDPSKFGYYRLKLAIEAFRGEAYV
;
A
#
# COMPACT_ATOMS: atom_id res chain seq x y z
N MET A 1 -10.85 -9.09 9.79
CA MET A 1 -10.34 -7.78 10.27
C MET A 1 -10.88 -6.68 9.37
N SER A 2 -11.32 -5.56 9.95
CA SER A 2 -11.81 -4.38 9.21
C SER A 2 -10.69 -3.38 8.91
N SER A 3 -10.94 -2.39 8.04
CA SER A 3 -9.97 -1.33 7.71
C SER A 3 -9.40 -0.63 8.94
N ARG A 4 -10.22 -0.32 9.94
CA ARG A 4 -9.77 0.31 11.21
C ARG A 4 -8.70 -0.52 11.93
N HIS A 5 -8.81 -1.85 11.90
CA HIS A 5 -7.79 -2.72 12.50
C HIS A 5 -6.46 -2.66 11.72
N LEU A 6 -6.52 -2.53 10.40
CA LEU A 6 -5.34 -2.41 9.55
C LEU A 6 -4.68 -1.04 9.74
N ASP A 7 -5.47 0.04 9.79
CA ASP A 7 -4.95 1.40 10.03
C ASP A 7 -4.27 1.50 11.40
N MET A 8 -4.87 0.90 12.44
CA MET A 8 -4.21 0.75 13.75
C MET A 8 -2.88 -0.01 13.66
N ALA A 9 -2.83 -1.10 12.90
CA ALA A 9 -1.59 -1.84 12.71
C ALA A 9 -0.51 -1.00 12.01
N MET A 10 -0.88 -0.20 11.00
CA MET A 10 0.05 0.71 10.31
C MET A 10 0.60 1.76 11.28
N PHE A 11 -0.26 2.34 12.12
CA PHE A 11 0.16 3.25 13.18
C PHE A 11 1.17 2.60 14.14
N LEU A 12 0.87 1.40 14.65
CA LEU A 12 1.76 0.68 15.56
C LEU A 12 3.12 0.34 14.92
N ILE A 13 3.11 -0.02 13.63
CA ILE A 13 4.35 -0.27 12.86
C ILE A 13 5.20 1.01 12.78
N ARG A 14 4.61 2.16 12.46
CA ARG A 14 5.34 3.44 12.44
C ARG A 14 5.80 3.89 13.82
N LYS A 15 4.97 3.70 14.86
CA LYS A 15 5.35 3.98 16.27
C LYS A 15 6.59 3.18 16.65
N ARG A 16 6.62 1.88 16.34
CA ARG A 16 7.79 1.01 16.57
C ARG A 16 9.02 1.45 15.79
N GLN A 17 8.86 1.82 14.52
CA GLN A 17 9.96 2.33 13.70
C GLN A 17 10.58 3.61 14.32
N LEU A 18 9.75 4.51 14.85
CA LEU A 18 10.22 5.73 15.49
C LEU A 18 10.89 5.45 16.83
N SER A 19 10.30 4.60 17.67
CA SER A 19 10.79 4.27 19.02
C SER A 19 12.04 3.40 19.01
N HIS A 20 12.29 2.63 17.94
CA HIS A 20 13.43 1.71 17.85
C HIS A 20 14.24 1.91 16.55
N PRO A 21 14.87 3.09 16.37
CA PRO A 21 15.56 3.43 15.13
C PRO A 21 16.79 2.55 14.82
N GLN A 22 17.34 1.86 15.82
CA GLN A 22 18.45 0.92 15.64
C GLN A 22 17.99 -0.44 15.08
N LEU A 23 16.70 -0.79 15.26
CA LEU A 23 16.13 -2.04 14.79
C LEU A 23 15.43 -1.88 13.43
N PHE A 24 14.82 -0.72 13.19
CA PHE A 24 14.07 -0.45 11.98
C PHE A 24 14.72 0.65 11.14
N ARG A 25 15.06 0.31 9.90
CA ARG A 25 15.52 1.31 8.93
C ARG A 25 14.40 2.31 8.65
N ARG A 26 14.77 3.58 8.41
CA ARG A 26 13.85 4.68 8.07
C ARG A 26 13.67 4.89 6.56
N GLU A 27 13.97 3.85 5.78
CA GLU A 27 13.95 3.85 4.32
C GLU A 27 12.56 3.53 3.73
N TRP A 28 11.55 3.35 4.58
CA TRP A 28 10.18 3.03 4.19
C TRP A 28 9.20 3.68 5.16
N THR A 29 7.95 3.82 4.74
CA THR A 29 6.82 4.19 5.63
C THR A 29 5.59 3.34 5.29
N THR A 30 4.51 3.49 6.08
CA THR A 30 3.21 2.89 5.78
C THR A 30 2.15 3.95 5.49
N ALA A 31 1.11 3.57 4.75
CA ALA A 31 -0.07 4.39 4.51
C ALA A 31 -1.35 3.65 4.92
N GLU A 32 -2.37 4.41 5.33
CA GLU A 32 -3.68 3.90 5.71
C GLU A 32 -4.50 3.41 4.50
N PHE A 33 -5.52 2.58 4.77
CA PHE A 33 -6.45 2.08 3.78
C PHE A 33 -7.15 3.19 2.98
N CYS A 34 -7.39 4.35 3.57
CA CYS A 34 -8.05 5.46 2.86
C CYS A 34 -7.25 5.95 1.64
N LEU A 35 -5.92 5.72 1.59
CA LEU A 35 -5.12 6.04 0.41
C LEU A 35 -5.63 5.30 -0.84
N GLN A 36 -6.08 4.04 -0.71
CA GLN A 36 -6.71 3.32 -1.82
C GLN A 36 -7.92 4.09 -2.38
N GLN A 37 -8.75 4.67 -1.51
CA GLN A 37 -9.95 5.39 -1.93
C GLN A 37 -9.61 6.69 -2.66
N PHE A 38 -8.50 7.34 -2.31
CA PHE A 38 -8.03 8.55 -2.97
C PHE A 38 -7.34 8.28 -4.32
N LEU A 39 -6.74 7.09 -4.48
CA LEU A 39 -6.07 6.70 -5.72
C LEU A 39 -7.00 6.06 -6.75
N GLN A 40 -8.16 5.54 -6.32
CA GLN A 40 -9.16 5.00 -7.23
C GLN A 40 -9.88 6.14 -7.98
N PRO A 41 -9.89 6.16 -9.33
CA PRO A 41 -10.72 7.11 -10.06
C PRO A 41 -12.20 6.85 -9.78
N PHE A 42 -13.00 7.92 -9.78
CA PHE A 42 -14.44 7.85 -9.51
C PHE A 42 -15.14 6.91 -10.52
N ALA A 43 -15.63 5.77 -10.00
CA ALA A 43 -16.51 4.77 -10.58
C ALA A 43 -16.09 4.09 -11.91
N MET A 44 -15.80 2.79 -11.84
CA MET A 44 -16.43 1.84 -12.76
C MET A 44 -17.67 1.29 -12.07
N PRO A 45 -18.90 1.61 -12.53
CA PRO A 45 -20.09 0.97 -12.01
C PRO A 45 -19.99 -0.54 -12.19
N SER A 46 -20.11 -1.28 -11.10
CA SER A 46 -20.36 -2.71 -11.14
C SER A 46 -21.68 -2.95 -11.87
N GLY A 47 -21.65 -3.43 -13.12
CA GLY A 47 -22.85 -3.97 -13.75
C GLY A 47 -23.01 -3.93 -15.27
N LYS A 48 -22.15 -3.28 -16.06
CA LYS A 48 -22.31 -3.32 -17.54
C LYS A 48 -21.05 -3.82 -18.24
N ARG A 49 -21.19 -4.90 -19.03
CA ARG A 49 -20.18 -5.37 -19.99
C ARG A 49 -19.92 -4.24 -20.99
N VAL A 50 -18.75 -3.61 -20.89
CA VAL A 50 -18.28 -2.65 -21.90
C VAL A 50 -17.37 -3.39 -22.86
N THR A 51 -17.69 -3.32 -24.15
CA THR A 51 -16.91 -3.93 -25.23
C THR A 51 -15.58 -3.20 -25.41
N ARG A 52 -14.56 -3.97 -25.83
CA ARG A 52 -13.11 -3.65 -25.91
C ARG A 52 -12.73 -2.37 -26.68
N LYS A 53 -13.67 -1.66 -27.30
CA LYS A 53 -13.44 -0.44 -28.10
C LYS A 53 -13.69 0.89 -27.36
N GLN A 54 -14.24 0.86 -26.13
CA GLN A 54 -14.57 2.08 -25.35
C GLN A 54 -13.66 2.36 -24.15
N SER A 55 -12.66 1.51 -23.87
CA SER A 55 -11.82 1.62 -22.68
C SER A 55 -10.80 2.77 -22.71
N ALA A 56 -10.55 3.39 -23.86
CA ALA A 56 -9.52 4.43 -24.00
C ALA A 56 -10.01 5.86 -23.69
N ALA A 57 -11.32 6.09 -23.47
CA ALA A 57 -11.89 7.43 -23.58
C ALA A 57 -12.67 7.98 -22.36
N ARG A 58 -12.72 7.30 -21.22
CA ARG A 58 -13.41 7.83 -20.02
C ARG A 58 -12.70 7.51 -18.71
N THR A 59 -11.54 8.12 -18.50
CA THR A 59 -11.10 8.46 -17.15
C THR A 59 -11.75 9.79 -16.79
N VAL A 60 -12.83 9.77 -15.98
CA VAL A 60 -13.33 11.01 -15.38
C VAL A 60 -12.25 11.46 -14.41
N ASP A 61 -11.69 12.64 -14.63
CA ASP A 61 -10.70 13.21 -13.72
C ASP A 61 -11.26 13.22 -12.28
N PRO A 62 -10.51 12.73 -11.28
CA PRO A 62 -10.97 12.71 -9.90
C PRO A 62 -11.30 14.13 -9.44
N PRO A 63 -12.31 14.34 -8.58
CA PRO A 63 -12.64 15.67 -8.07
C PRO A 63 -11.41 16.30 -7.40
N PRO A 64 -11.14 17.62 -7.58
CA PRO A 64 -9.89 18.26 -7.17
C PRO A 64 -9.49 18.06 -5.69
N ASN A 65 -10.46 17.78 -4.81
CA ASN A 65 -10.22 17.58 -3.38
C ASN A 65 -9.63 16.19 -3.04
N TYR A 66 -9.73 15.19 -3.91
CA TYR A 66 -9.22 13.83 -3.64
C TYR A 66 -7.70 13.75 -3.83
N LEU A 67 -7.16 14.43 -4.85
CA LEU A 67 -5.72 14.48 -5.08
C LEU A 67 -4.99 15.25 -3.97
N LYS A 68 -5.63 16.27 -3.38
CA LYS A 68 -5.10 16.96 -2.18
C LYS A 68 -4.86 16.01 -1.01
N ASN A 69 -5.71 15.00 -0.83
CA ASN A 69 -5.50 14.00 0.21
C ASN A 69 -4.27 13.14 -0.07
N VAL A 70 -4.03 12.76 -1.33
CA VAL A 70 -2.79 12.07 -1.72
C VAL A 70 -1.57 12.96 -1.46
N HIS A 71 -1.66 14.28 -1.67
CA HIS A 71 -0.55 15.19 -1.37
C HIS A 71 -0.18 15.19 0.12
N HIS A 72 -1.16 15.08 1.02
CA HIS A 72 -0.88 14.97 2.45
C HIS A 72 -0.10 13.69 2.80
N PHE A 73 -0.36 12.56 2.11
CA PHE A 73 0.47 11.37 2.25
C PHE A 73 1.89 11.62 1.75
N VAL A 74 2.03 12.14 0.51
CA VAL A 74 3.34 12.39 -0.12
C VAL A 74 4.18 13.35 0.72
N ASN A 75 3.58 14.41 1.25
CA ASN A 75 4.25 15.40 2.08
C ASN A 75 4.45 14.95 3.54
N GLY A 76 3.89 13.81 3.95
CA GLY A 76 3.96 13.32 5.33
C GLY A 76 3.18 14.19 6.32
N SER A 77 2.09 14.82 5.88
CA SER A 77 1.22 15.65 6.70
C SER A 77 -0.16 15.02 6.95
N TRP A 78 -0.32 13.72 6.70
CA TRP A 78 -1.58 13.02 6.93
C TRP A 78 -1.84 12.82 8.43
N GLN A 79 -3.09 13.01 8.85
CA GLN A 79 -3.49 13.25 10.24
C GLN A 79 -3.58 12.01 11.16
N HIS A 80 -2.74 10.99 10.99
CA HIS A 80 -2.86 9.72 11.75
C HIS A 80 -1.55 9.17 12.34
N GLY A 81 -0.73 10.04 12.92
CA GLY A 81 0.36 9.65 13.82
C GLY A 81 1.61 9.11 13.12
N TYR A 82 2.75 9.75 13.39
CA TYR A 82 4.08 9.44 12.84
C TYR A 82 4.17 9.36 11.30
N PRO A 83 3.50 10.23 10.53
CA PRO A 83 3.66 10.24 9.08
C PRO A 83 5.10 10.62 8.70
N GLN A 84 5.62 10.00 7.66
CA GLN A 84 6.91 10.35 7.08
C GLN A 84 6.70 10.82 5.65
N ALA A 85 7.29 11.96 5.30
CA ALA A 85 7.26 12.46 3.93
C ALA A 85 7.86 11.43 2.99
N TRP A 86 7.17 11.16 1.88
CA TRP A 86 7.60 10.14 0.94
C TRP A 86 8.94 10.48 0.29
N THR A 87 9.29 11.77 0.21
CA THR A 87 10.59 12.25 -0.29
C THR A 87 11.77 11.72 0.53
N LYS A 88 11.53 11.25 1.76
CA LYS A 88 12.54 10.71 2.68
C LYS A 88 12.62 9.18 2.68
N VAL A 89 11.80 8.49 1.88
CA VAL A 89 11.75 7.03 1.86
C VAL A 89 11.88 6.49 0.44
N ARG A 90 12.24 5.22 0.36
CA ARG A 90 12.34 4.44 -0.88
C ARG A 90 11.04 3.73 -1.22
N LYS A 91 10.28 3.39 -0.17
CA LYS A 91 9.13 2.49 -0.25
C LYS A 91 7.97 2.96 0.61
N VAL A 92 6.77 2.63 0.17
CA VAL A 92 5.54 2.77 0.96
C VAL A 92 4.82 1.43 0.99
N TYR A 93 4.47 0.97 2.18
CA TYR A 93 3.64 -0.21 2.38
C TYR A 93 2.22 0.19 2.72
N LEU A 94 1.23 -0.48 2.15
CA LEU A 94 -0.17 -0.24 2.49
C LEU A 94 -1.02 -1.52 2.39
N PRO A 95 -2.05 -1.65 3.22
CA PRO A 95 -3.10 -2.63 3.00
C PRO A 95 -3.96 -2.20 1.83
N TYR A 96 -4.28 -3.14 0.94
CA TYR A 96 -5.24 -2.94 -0.14
C TYR A 96 -6.38 -3.94 -0.05
N ASN A 97 -7.60 -3.47 -0.22
CA ASN A 97 -8.77 -4.33 -0.22
C ASN A 97 -9.26 -4.61 -1.65
N VAL A 98 -8.99 -5.82 -2.13
CA VAL A 98 -9.49 -6.34 -3.39
C VAL A 98 -10.99 -6.64 -3.24
N ARG A 99 -11.81 -5.99 -4.07
CA ARG A 99 -13.28 -6.15 -4.09
C ARG A 99 -13.98 -5.92 -2.74
N GLN A 100 -13.40 -5.13 -1.84
CA GLN A 100 -13.94 -4.93 -0.49
C GLN A 100 -14.10 -6.23 0.33
N SER A 101 -13.42 -7.30 -0.07
CA SER A 101 -13.55 -8.64 0.52
C SER A 101 -12.22 -9.27 0.91
N HIS A 102 -11.11 -8.93 0.27
CA HIS A 102 -9.83 -9.60 0.47
C HIS A 102 -8.69 -8.61 0.65
N TRP A 103 -7.95 -8.75 1.74
CA TRP A 103 -6.81 -7.88 2.05
C TRP A 103 -5.53 -8.44 1.45
N VAL A 104 -4.79 -7.58 0.74
CA VAL A 104 -3.45 -7.87 0.24
C VAL A 104 -2.48 -6.79 0.69
N THR A 105 -1.19 -7.13 0.75
CA THR A 105 -0.14 -6.14 0.98
C THR A 105 0.30 -5.54 -0.33
N VAL A 106 0.41 -4.21 -0.38
CA VAL A 106 1.00 -3.49 -1.50
C VAL A 106 2.30 -2.83 -1.04
N GLU A 107 3.36 -3.05 -1.80
CA GLU A 107 4.63 -2.33 -1.71
C GLU A 107 4.77 -1.43 -2.94
N VAL A 108 4.78 -0.12 -2.72
CA VAL A 108 5.17 0.86 -3.74
C VAL A 108 6.67 1.08 -3.59
N ASP A 109 7.46 0.76 -4.60
CA ASP A 109 8.91 0.98 -4.63
C ASP A 109 9.24 2.10 -5.63
N PHE A 110 9.73 3.22 -5.13
CA PHE A 110 10.04 4.39 -5.95
C PHE A 110 11.34 4.24 -6.73
N VAL A 111 12.28 3.39 -6.29
CA VAL A 111 13.53 3.15 -6.99
C VAL A 111 13.28 2.22 -8.18
N ARG A 112 12.55 1.14 -7.94
CA ARG A 112 12.19 0.15 -8.98
C ARG A 112 11.03 0.62 -9.86
N HIS A 113 10.28 1.62 -9.41
CA HIS A 113 9.05 2.10 -10.05
C HIS A 113 8.02 0.97 -10.22
N THR A 114 7.83 0.19 -9.16
CA THR A 114 6.92 -0.97 -9.12
C THR A 114 5.87 -0.84 -8.03
N VAL A 115 4.69 -1.41 -8.29
CA VAL A 115 3.67 -1.73 -7.29
C VAL A 115 3.62 -3.24 -7.16
N THR A 116 4.18 -3.76 -6.08
CA THR A 116 4.27 -5.20 -5.82
C THR A 116 3.16 -5.62 -4.86
N VAL A 117 2.39 -6.63 -5.25
CA VAL A 117 1.29 -7.17 -4.46
C VAL A 117 1.66 -8.53 -3.89
N TYR A 118 1.57 -8.66 -2.57
CA TYR A 118 1.73 -9.91 -1.85
C TYR A 118 0.36 -10.41 -1.41
N ASP A 119 -0.03 -11.56 -1.94
CA ASP A 119 -1.38 -12.11 -1.82
C ASP A 119 -1.35 -13.42 -1.04
N SER A 120 -1.94 -13.42 0.16
CA SER A 120 -2.04 -14.61 1.01
C SER A 120 -3.19 -15.54 0.64
N TYR A 121 -3.97 -15.23 -0.42
CA TYR A 121 -5.04 -16.09 -0.89
C TYR A 121 -5.11 -16.07 -2.43
N SER A 122 -4.09 -16.67 -3.04
CA SER A 122 -3.87 -16.57 -4.48
C SER A 122 -5.04 -17.05 -5.33
N ASP A 123 -5.77 -18.04 -4.84
CA ASP A 123 -6.91 -18.65 -5.53
C ASP A 123 -8.12 -17.71 -5.61
N PHE A 124 -8.25 -16.79 -4.65
CA PHE A 124 -9.33 -15.80 -4.66
C PHE A 124 -9.11 -14.70 -5.71
N THR A 125 -7.84 -14.34 -5.96
CA THR A 125 -7.48 -13.20 -6.82
C THR A 125 -6.84 -13.70 -8.11
N SER A 126 -7.55 -13.65 -9.23
CA SER A 126 -6.92 -13.91 -10.53
C SER A 126 -5.98 -12.76 -10.92
N ASN A 127 -4.98 -13.02 -11.78
CA ASN A 127 -4.09 -11.98 -12.29
C ASN A 127 -4.86 -10.88 -13.04
N SER A 128 -5.87 -11.24 -13.83
CA SER A 128 -6.71 -10.26 -14.54
C SER A 128 -7.50 -9.38 -13.58
N MET A 129 -7.98 -9.94 -12.47
CA MET A 129 -8.65 -9.18 -11.41
C MET A 129 -7.67 -8.22 -10.76
N LEU A 130 -6.47 -8.68 -10.42
CA LEU A 130 -5.46 -7.85 -9.77
C LEU A 130 -5.07 -6.66 -10.66
N VAL A 131 -4.73 -6.91 -11.93
CA VAL A 131 -4.37 -5.86 -12.89
C VAL A 131 -5.49 -4.84 -13.02
N ARG A 132 -6.75 -5.28 -13.18
CA ARG A 132 -7.92 -4.39 -13.27
C ARG A 132 -8.04 -3.42 -12.08
N PHE A 133 -7.68 -3.87 -10.87
CA PHE A 133 -7.78 -3.05 -9.66
C PHE A 133 -6.53 -2.19 -9.39
N MET A 134 -5.35 -2.67 -9.79
CA MET A 134 -4.08 -1.98 -9.55
C MET A 134 -3.77 -0.93 -10.62
N GLU A 135 -4.14 -1.16 -11.88
CA GLU A 135 -3.80 -0.28 -13.00
C GLU A 135 -4.28 1.16 -12.80
N PRO A 136 -5.52 1.45 -12.37
CA PRO A 136 -5.93 2.83 -12.13
C PRO A 136 -5.12 3.52 -11.03
N ILE A 137 -4.66 2.76 -10.04
CA ILE A 137 -3.89 3.27 -8.90
C ILE A 137 -2.47 3.60 -9.34
N THR A 138 -1.84 2.72 -10.14
CA THR A 138 -0.47 2.96 -10.64
C THR A 138 -0.42 4.21 -11.53
N HIS A 139 -1.49 4.44 -12.30
CA HIS A 139 -1.65 5.67 -13.06
C HIS A 139 -1.87 6.86 -12.11
N THR A 140 -2.95 6.92 -11.35
CA THR A 140 -3.21 8.11 -10.49
C THR A 140 -2.01 8.47 -9.61
N LEU A 141 -1.34 7.47 -9.04
CA LEU A 141 -0.15 7.66 -8.21
C LEU A 141 0.98 8.33 -8.98
N ALA A 142 1.38 7.81 -10.14
CA ALA A 142 2.48 8.42 -10.88
C ALA A 142 2.14 9.86 -11.34
N LYS A 143 0.85 10.21 -11.55
CA LYS A 143 0.43 11.54 -12.01
C LYS A 143 0.64 12.54 -10.89
N VAL A 144 0.16 12.19 -9.70
CA VAL A 144 0.37 12.97 -8.48
C VAL A 144 1.87 13.16 -8.20
N LEU A 145 2.67 12.09 -8.27
CA LEU A 145 4.10 12.20 -8.01
C LEU A 145 4.81 13.09 -9.04
N HIS A 146 4.41 13.03 -10.31
CA HIS A 146 4.93 13.92 -11.35
C HIS A 146 4.55 15.39 -11.10
N GLU A 147 3.26 15.67 -10.87
CA GLU A 147 2.76 17.03 -10.59
C GLU A 147 3.40 17.66 -9.34
N MET A 148 3.67 16.84 -8.32
CA MET A 148 4.33 17.28 -7.09
C MET A 148 5.85 17.45 -7.23
N ARG A 149 6.44 17.09 -8.39
CA ARG A 149 7.89 16.99 -8.61
C ARG A 149 8.58 16.12 -7.55
N PHE A 150 7.94 15.00 -7.22
CA PHE A 150 8.36 14.11 -6.14
C PHE A 150 9.81 13.63 -6.29
N TYR A 151 10.16 13.11 -7.47
CA TYR A 151 11.49 12.55 -7.72
C TYR A 151 12.59 13.61 -7.61
N GLU A 152 12.37 14.81 -8.16
CA GLU A 152 13.30 15.94 -8.06
C GLU A 152 13.53 16.38 -6.60
N LYS A 153 12.45 16.40 -5.80
CA LYS A 153 12.47 16.81 -4.39
C LYS A 153 12.91 15.70 -3.43
N SER A 154 13.16 14.48 -3.91
CA SER A 154 13.53 13.38 -3.04
C SER A 154 14.88 13.62 -2.34
N GLU A 155 14.93 13.35 -1.05
CA GLU A 155 16.15 13.32 -0.23
C GLU A 155 16.89 11.98 -0.39
N VAL A 156 16.23 10.97 -0.97
CA VAL A 156 16.83 9.67 -1.25
C VAL A 156 17.46 9.69 -2.64
N GLU A 157 18.79 9.68 -2.70
CA GLU A 157 19.54 9.83 -3.94
C GLU A 157 19.18 8.78 -5.01
N ALA A 158 18.92 7.53 -4.61
CA ALA A 158 18.50 6.49 -5.55
C ALA A 158 17.10 6.73 -6.15
N VAL A 159 16.19 7.36 -5.39
CA VAL A 159 14.88 7.77 -5.89
C VAL A 159 15.06 8.97 -6.82
N LYS A 160 15.85 9.97 -6.43
CA LYS A 160 16.14 11.15 -7.28
C LYS A 160 16.69 10.75 -8.65
N ARG A 161 17.66 9.82 -8.68
CA ARG A 161 18.18 9.26 -9.94
C ARG A 161 17.10 8.58 -10.78
N LYS A 162 16.13 7.91 -10.17
CA LYS A 162 15.03 7.31 -10.95
C LYS A 162 14.25 8.37 -11.74
N GLY A 163 14.16 9.60 -11.23
CA GLY A 163 13.53 10.72 -11.92
C GLY A 163 14.15 11.08 -13.27
N THR A 164 15.46 10.82 -13.48
CA THR A 164 16.11 11.11 -14.77
C THR A 164 15.67 10.15 -15.87
N ASP A 165 15.27 8.94 -15.51
CA ASP A 165 14.79 7.91 -16.44
C ASP A 165 13.30 8.07 -16.76
N MET A 166 12.60 8.91 -16.01
CA MET A 166 11.15 9.06 -16.07
C MET A 166 10.76 10.23 -16.98
N SER A 167 10.75 10.00 -18.29
CA SER A 167 10.16 10.94 -19.26
C SER A 167 8.64 10.77 -19.29
N ASN A 168 7.90 11.84 -19.00
CA ASN A 168 6.43 11.85 -18.93
C ASN A 168 5.86 10.86 -17.90
N PHE A 169 4.60 11.10 -17.53
CA PHE A 169 3.88 10.38 -16.49
C PHE A 169 3.73 8.86 -16.78
N ASN A 170 4.77 8.08 -16.47
CA ASN A 170 4.81 6.63 -16.65
C ASN A 170 4.18 5.92 -15.44
N PRO A 171 3.22 4.99 -15.65
CA PRO A 171 2.64 4.20 -14.56
C PRO A 171 3.64 3.21 -13.95
N PHE A 172 3.44 2.91 -12.67
CA PHE A 172 4.21 1.87 -11.98
C PHE A 172 3.95 0.49 -12.60
N THR A 173 5.02 -0.30 -12.73
CA THR A 173 4.90 -1.70 -13.15
C THR A 173 4.24 -2.52 -12.05
N ILE A 174 3.18 -3.26 -12.39
CA ILE A 174 2.46 -4.10 -11.43
C ILE A 174 3.17 -5.45 -11.34
N CYS A 175 3.56 -5.84 -10.13
CA CYS A 175 4.13 -7.15 -9.83
C CYS A 175 3.23 -7.90 -8.86
N ARG A 176 3.15 -9.23 -9.02
CA ARG A 176 2.47 -10.11 -8.06
C ARG A 176 3.46 -11.13 -7.52
N ILE A 177 3.49 -11.29 -6.20
CA ILE A 177 4.24 -12.34 -5.52
C ILE A 177 3.21 -13.31 -4.92
N SER A 178 3.15 -14.51 -5.48
CA SER A 178 2.32 -15.61 -4.99
C SER A 178 3.09 -16.62 -4.13
N ASP A 179 4.43 -16.61 -4.21
CA ASP A 179 5.29 -17.44 -3.37
C ASP A 179 5.48 -16.79 -1.98
N VAL A 180 4.37 -16.75 -1.25
CA VAL A 180 4.28 -16.26 0.13
C VAL A 180 3.38 -17.21 0.91
N PRO A 181 3.49 -17.28 2.25
CA PRO A 181 2.64 -18.18 3.05
C PRO A 181 1.13 -18.02 2.75
N GLN A 182 0.48 -19.07 2.28
CA GLN A 182 -0.93 -18.99 1.90
C GLN A 182 -1.85 -19.27 3.11
N GLN A 183 -3.01 -18.63 3.12
CA GLN A 183 -4.09 -18.95 4.05
C GLN A 183 -4.99 -20.04 3.47
N SER A 184 -5.58 -20.85 4.33
CA SER A 184 -6.60 -21.84 3.95
C SER A 184 -7.98 -21.58 4.56
N ASP A 185 -8.08 -20.62 5.49
CA ASP A 185 -9.29 -20.34 6.28
C ASP A 185 -10.21 -19.27 5.69
N GLY A 186 -9.80 -18.63 4.59
CA GLY A 186 -10.53 -17.54 3.93
C GLY A 186 -10.69 -16.25 4.76
N THR A 187 -10.16 -16.18 5.99
CA THR A 187 -10.44 -15.09 6.95
C THR A 187 -9.18 -14.46 7.55
N SER A 188 -8.01 -15.03 7.28
CA SER A 188 -6.70 -14.55 7.77
C SER A 188 -6.06 -13.42 6.95
N CYS A 189 -6.67 -12.98 5.85
CA CYS A 189 -6.02 -12.07 4.90
C CYS A 189 -5.62 -10.73 5.54
N GLY A 190 -6.43 -10.24 6.48
CA GLY A 190 -6.11 -9.02 7.23
C GLY A 190 -4.86 -9.17 8.10
N ILE A 191 -4.75 -10.25 8.90
CA ILE A 191 -3.58 -10.42 9.78
C ILE A 191 -2.34 -10.76 8.95
N MET A 192 -2.51 -11.51 7.86
CA MET A 192 -1.45 -11.80 6.90
C MET A 192 -0.89 -10.54 6.26
N THR A 193 -1.78 -9.62 5.87
CA THR A 193 -1.38 -8.31 5.34
C THR A 193 -0.52 -7.54 6.34
N VAL A 194 -0.90 -7.51 7.63
CA VAL A 194 -0.08 -6.88 8.68
C VAL A 194 1.27 -7.58 8.81
N LYS A 195 1.30 -8.91 8.89
CA LYS A 195 2.54 -9.68 9.05
C LYS A 195 3.50 -9.50 7.87
N TYR A 196 2.99 -9.45 6.65
CA TYR A 196 3.80 -9.20 5.46
C TYR A 196 4.45 -7.82 5.52
N ILE A 197 3.69 -6.78 5.86
CA ILE A 197 4.24 -5.44 6.03
C ILE A 197 5.31 -5.42 7.11
N GLU A 198 5.08 -6.03 8.28
CA GLU A 198 6.08 -6.12 9.34
C GLU A 198 7.37 -6.82 8.91
N TYR A 199 7.27 -7.93 8.18
CA TYR A 199 8.42 -8.72 7.78
C TYR A 199 9.20 -8.05 6.63
N LEU A 200 8.49 -7.57 5.60
CA LEU A 200 9.10 -6.83 4.49
C LEU A 200 9.84 -5.58 4.98
N SER A 201 9.21 -4.83 5.87
CA SER A 201 9.77 -3.60 6.44
C SER A 201 10.98 -3.85 7.35
N ALA A 202 11.03 -5.00 8.03
CA ALA A 202 12.18 -5.45 8.80
C ALA A 202 13.25 -6.19 7.97
N GLY A 203 13.01 -6.43 6.67
CA GLY A 203 13.91 -7.22 5.82
C GLY A 203 13.97 -8.72 6.18
N ILE A 204 12.92 -9.24 6.83
CA ILE A 204 12.81 -10.64 7.24
C ILE A 204 12.10 -11.43 6.12
N PRO A 205 12.61 -12.60 5.70
CA PRO A 205 11.98 -13.40 4.66
C PRO A 205 10.57 -13.86 5.02
N LEU A 206 9.61 -13.67 4.10
CA LEU A 206 8.19 -13.98 4.34
C LEU A 206 7.92 -15.46 4.63
N HIS A 207 8.70 -16.39 4.07
CA HIS A 207 8.54 -17.83 4.30
C HIS A 207 8.74 -18.24 5.77
N THR A 208 9.30 -17.36 6.61
CA THR A 208 9.48 -17.59 8.06
C THR A 208 8.21 -17.29 8.88
N ILE A 209 7.15 -16.77 8.26
CA ILE A 209 5.86 -16.57 8.92
C ILE A 209 5.19 -17.93 9.10
N ASP A 210 4.99 -18.32 10.36
CA ASP A 210 4.31 -19.55 10.74
C ASP A 210 2.78 -19.39 10.68
N PRO A 211 2.07 -20.12 9.77
CA PRO A 211 0.63 -20.03 9.64
C PRO A 211 -0.17 -20.52 10.85
N SER A 212 0.40 -21.43 11.64
CA SER A 212 -0.26 -21.96 12.85
C SER A 212 -0.45 -20.88 13.92
N LYS A 213 0.31 -19.78 13.84
CA LYS A 213 0.31 -18.69 14.81
C LYS A 213 -0.63 -17.54 14.46
N PHE A 214 -1.47 -17.63 13.43
CA PHE A 214 -2.39 -16.54 13.07
C PHE A 214 -3.32 -16.11 14.21
N GLY A 215 -3.82 -17.06 15.00
CA GLY A 215 -4.60 -16.75 16.21
C GLY A 215 -3.80 -15.93 17.22
N TYR A 216 -2.55 -16.35 17.48
CA TYR A 216 -1.62 -15.62 18.34
C TYR A 216 -1.30 -14.22 17.80
N TYR A 217 -1.04 -14.07 16.50
CA TYR A 217 -0.75 -12.76 15.89
C TYR A 217 -1.92 -11.79 16.02
N ARG A 218 -3.16 -12.26 15.84
CA ARG A 218 -4.36 -11.44 16.07
C ARG A 218 -4.46 -10.99 17.52
N LEU A 219 -4.27 -11.92 18.47
CA LEU A 219 -4.31 -11.61 19.90
C LEU A 219 -3.21 -10.61 20.29
N LYS A 220 -1.99 -10.82 19.81
CA LYS A 220 -0.87 -9.91 20.02
C LYS A 220 -1.19 -8.50 19.51
N LEU A 221 -1.68 -8.38 18.28
CA LEU A 221 -2.07 -7.09 17.70
C LEU A 221 -3.18 -6.41 18.52
N ALA A 222 -4.17 -7.17 19.00
CA ALA A 222 -5.23 -6.64 19.85
C ALA A 222 -4.69 -6.12 21.20
N ILE A 223 -3.76 -6.86 21.83
CA ILE A 223 -3.10 -6.43 23.07
C ILE A 223 -2.24 -5.19 22.83
N GLU A 224 -1.50 -5.14 21.73
CA GLU A 224 -0.70 -3.96 21.36
C GLU A 224 -1.59 -2.74 21.12
N ALA A 225 -2.72 -2.90 20.43
CA ALA A 225 -3.69 -1.83 20.22
C ALA A 225 -4.32 -1.36 21.55
N PHE A 226 -4.59 -2.28 22.48
CA PHE A 226 -5.12 -1.95 23.80
C PHE A 226 -4.09 -1.22 24.69
N ARG A 227 -2.83 -1.68 24.68
CA ARG A 227 -1.72 -1.08 25.44
C ARG A 227 -1.21 0.22 24.82
N GLY A 228 -1.39 0.38 23.52
CA GLY A 228 -0.70 1.35 22.68
C GLY A 228 -1.47 2.62 22.36
N GLU A 229 -2.24 3.14 23.32
CA GLU A 229 -2.92 4.46 23.27
C GLU A 229 -4.05 4.52 22.23
N ALA A 230 -5.30 4.55 22.72
CA ALA A 230 -6.48 4.87 21.94
C ALA A 230 -6.23 6.14 21.11
N TYR A 231 -6.64 6.11 19.84
CA TYR A 231 -6.68 7.27 18.94
C TYR A 231 -6.96 8.56 19.74
N VAL A 232 -5.92 9.39 19.93
CA VAL A 232 -6.13 10.81 20.24
C VAL A 232 -6.51 11.48 18.92
#